data_AF-A0A2A4G0Q5-F1
#
_entry.id   AF-A0A2A4G0Q5-F1
#
_cell.length_a   1.000
_cell.length_b   1.000
_cell.length_c   1.000
_cell.angle_alpha   90.00
_cell.angle_beta   90.00
_cell.angle_gamma   90.00
#
_symmetry.space_group_name_H-M   'P 1'
#
loop_
_entity.id
_entity.type
_entity.pdbx_description
1 polymer ?
#
loop_
_entity_poly.entity_id
_entity_poly.type
_entity_poly.pdbx_seq_one_letter_code
_entity_poly.pdbx_strand_id
1 'polypeptide(L)'
;MIRATDWMTLAFDGWRLGVEASSVVTMRLAKLAAGDAAALAEAQLMVGEKIEAAAALQMRAMTGRLGATPARQAKATIAHYRKAVGRNRRRLRKG
;
A
#
# COMPACT_ATOMS: atom_id res chain seq x y z
N MET A 1 -10.50 -3.77 -24.27
CA MET A 1 -11.38 -2.61 -24.01
C MET A 1 -11.81 -2.64 -22.55
N ILE A 2 -11.67 -1.55 -21.80
CA ILE A 2 -12.09 -1.45 -20.39
C ILE A 2 -13.59 -1.17 -20.36
N ARG A 3 -14.37 -1.93 -19.58
CA ARG A 3 -15.82 -1.68 -19.46
C ARG A 3 -16.11 -0.54 -18.49
N ALA A 4 -17.27 0.10 -18.63
CA ALA A 4 -17.75 1.11 -17.69
C ALA A 4 -17.72 0.63 -16.22
N THR A 5 -18.11 -0.62 -15.99
CA THR A 5 -18.11 -1.22 -14.64
C THR A 5 -16.69 -1.43 -14.07
N ASP A 6 -15.69 -1.67 -14.94
CA ASP A 6 -14.31 -1.91 -14.52
C ASP A 6 -13.64 -0.63 -14.02
N TRP A 7 -13.92 0.52 -14.63
CA TRP A 7 -13.35 1.79 -14.17
C TRP A 7 -13.95 2.25 -12.84
N MET A 8 -15.25 2.06 -12.63
CA MET A 8 -15.91 2.36 -11.36
C MET A 8 -15.34 1.52 -10.23
N THR A 9 -15.13 0.23 -10.48
CA THR A 9 -14.52 -0.68 -9.51
C THR A 9 -13.09 -0.25 -9.18
N LEU A 10 -12.30 0.11 -10.20
CA LEU A 10 -10.93 0.56 -10.01
C LEU A 10 -10.86 1.88 -9.22
N ALA A 11 -11.77 2.82 -9.51
CA ALA A 11 -11.88 4.09 -8.79
C ALA A 11 -12.24 3.86 -7.32
N PHE A 12 -13.22 2.99 -7.04
CA PHE A 12 -13.58 2.63 -5.68
C PHE A 12 -12.45 1.92 -4.93
N ASP A 13 -11.77 0.98 -5.58
CA ASP A 13 -10.61 0.29 -5.01
C ASP A 13 -9.45 1.25 -4.69
N GLY A 14 -9.22 2.23 -5.56
CA GLY A 14 -8.25 3.30 -5.37
C GLY A 14 -8.62 4.24 -4.23
N TRP A 15 -9.88 4.69 -4.17
CA TRP A 15 -10.39 5.50 -3.06
C TRP A 15 -10.25 4.78 -1.72
N ARG A 16 -10.63 3.50 -1.68
CA ARG A 16 -10.49 2.67 -0.48
C ARG A 16 -9.03 2.49 -0.06
N LEU A 17 -8.11 2.29 -1.00
CA LEU A 17 -6.68 2.29 -0.72
C LEU A 17 -6.24 3.64 -0.12
N GLY A 18 -6.72 4.76 -0.67
CA GLY A 18 -6.43 6.10 -0.15
C GLY A 18 -6.82 6.26 1.32
N VAL A 19 -8.05 5.88 1.67
CA VAL A 19 -8.55 5.91 3.06
C VAL A 19 -7.73 5.00 3.97
N GLU A 20 -7.45 3.76 3.53
CA GLU A 20 -6.62 2.80 4.29
C GLU A 20 -5.20 3.37 4.52
N ALA A 21 -4.59 3.98 3.50
CA ALA A 21 -3.27 4.58 3.57
C ALA A 21 -3.22 5.79 4.49
N SER A 22 -4.20 6.70 4.40
CA SER A 22 -4.29 7.86 5.30
C SER A 22 -4.37 7.45 6.76
N SER A 23 -5.11 6.39 7.10
CA SER A 23 -5.15 5.88 8.48
C SER A 23 -3.77 5.42 8.98
N VAL A 24 -2.98 4.77 8.12
CA VAL A 24 -1.61 4.34 8.43
C VAL A 24 -0.68 5.54 8.62
N VAL A 25 -0.82 6.56 7.77
CA VAL A 25 -0.05 7.81 7.90
C VAL A 25 -0.37 8.49 9.23
N THR A 26 -1.64 8.62 9.61
CA THR A 26 -2.03 9.22 10.89
C THR A 26 -1.44 8.46 12.09
N MET A 27 -1.53 7.12 12.11
CA MET A 27 -0.94 6.32 13.19
C MET A 27 0.58 6.49 13.29
N ARG A 28 1.27 6.57 12.15
CA ARG A 28 2.72 6.81 12.11
C ARG A 28 3.07 8.21 12.58
N LEU A 29 2.32 9.22 12.17
CA LEU A 29 2.53 10.58 12.67
C LEU A 29 2.36 10.66 14.18
N ALA A 30 1.35 9.99 14.75
CA ALA A 30 1.17 9.92 16.19
C ALA A 30 2.36 9.24 16.89
N LYS A 31 2.89 8.13 16.34
CA LYS A 31 4.06 7.44 16.88
C LYS A 31 5.34 8.28 16.75
N LEU A 32 5.52 8.96 15.62
CA LEU A 32 6.67 9.82 15.37
C LEU A 32 6.67 11.08 16.24
N ALA A 33 5.48 11.61 16.58
CA ALA A 33 5.33 12.77 17.44
C ALA A 33 5.89 12.56 18.87
N ALA A 34 6.04 11.30 19.32
CA ALA A 34 6.67 11.00 20.59
C ALA A 34 8.17 11.36 20.62
N GLY A 35 8.85 11.37 19.47
CA GLY A 35 10.26 11.77 19.35
C GLY A 35 11.26 10.87 20.10
N ASP A 36 10.83 9.68 20.52
CA ASP A 36 11.63 8.74 21.30
C ASP A 36 12.39 7.73 20.42
N ALA A 37 13.08 6.77 21.05
CA ALA A 37 13.78 5.71 20.32
C ALA A 37 12.83 4.82 19.50
N ALA A 38 11.57 4.66 19.92
CA ALA A 38 10.57 3.90 19.19
C ALA A 38 10.09 4.63 17.93
N ALA A 39 10.02 5.96 17.96
CA ALA A 39 9.77 6.81 16.79
C ALA A 39 10.86 6.64 15.73
N LEU A 40 12.15 6.64 16.12
CA LEU A 40 13.26 6.42 15.19
C LEU A 40 13.21 5.02 14.56
N ALA A 41 12.95 3.99 15.36
CA ALA A 41 12.81 2.62 14.87
C ALA A 41 11.63 2.49 13.88
N GLU A 42 10.50 3.16 14.15
CA GLU A 42 9.36 3.21 13.24
C GLU A 42 9.73 3.90 11.92
N ALA A 43 10.44 5.04 11.97
CA ALA A 43 10.87 5.75 10.77
C ALA A 43 11.76 4.88 9.86
N GLN A 44 12.70 4.14 10.45
CA GLN A 44 13.57 3.21 9.70
C GLN A 44 12.77 2.05 9.09
N LEU A 45 11.87 1.44 9.87
CA LEU A 45 10.99 0.38 9.40
C LEU A 45 10.11 0.84 8.24
N MET A 46 9.59 2.07 8.30
CA MET A 46 8.79 2.67 7.25
C MET A 46 9.50 2.76 5.90
N VAL A 47 10.83 2.96 5.89
CA VAL A 47 11.64 2.98 4.65
C VAL A 47 11.74 1.56 4.09
N GLY A 48 12.07 0.59 4.93
CA GLY A 48 12.14 -0.83 4.54
C GLY A 48 10.82 -1.33 3.96
N GLU A 49 9.69 -1.00 4.59
CA GLU A 49 8.35 -1.38 4.11
C GLU A 49 8.04 -0.78 2.72
N LYS A 50 8.52 0.43 2.40
CA LYS A 50 8.34 1.04 1.07
C LYS A 50 9.20 0.36 0.01
N ILE A 51 10.47 0.10 0.34
CA ILE A 51 11.41 -0.59 -0.55
C ILE A 51 10.89 -2.00 -0.87
N GLU A 52 10.47 -2.76 0.15
CA GLU A 52 9.91 -4.11 -0.01
C GLU A 52 8.67 -4.08 -0.92
N ALA A 53 7.74 -3.14 -0.68
CA ALA A 53 6.53 -3.03 -1.49
C ALA A 53 6.84 -2.67 -2.95
N ALA A 54 7.77 -1.74 -3.20
CA ALA A 54 8.18 -1.35 -4.53
C ALA A 54 8.89 -2.50 -5.26
N ALA A 55 9.86 -3.15 -4.61
CA ALA A 55 10.59 -4.28 -5.17
C ALA A 55 9.65 -5.46 -5.51
N ALA A 56 8.72 -5.79 -4.61
CA ALA A 56 7.74 -6.84 -4.86
C ALA A 56 6.79 -6.50 -6.03
N LEU A 57 6.42 -5.24 -6.20
CA LEU A 57 5.61 -4.80 -7.35
C LEU A 57 6.43 -4.90 -8.65
N GLN A 58 7.67 -4.41 -8.65
CA GLN A 58 8.58 -4.48 -9.79
C GLN A 58 8.79 -5.93 -10.24
N MET A 59 9.04 -6.84 -9.30
CA MET A 59 9.17 -8.27 -9.59
C MET A 59 7.90 -8.85 -10.22
N ARG A 60 6.71 -8.44 -9.75
CA ARG A 60 5.44 -8.85 -10.37
C ARG A 60 5.29 -8.30 -11.79
N ALA A 61 5.75 -7.08 -12.05
CA ALA A 61 5.75 -6.50 -13.38
C ALA A 61 6.67 -7.29 -14.33
N MET A 62 7.92 -7.51 -13.92
CA MET A 62 8.93 -8.23 -14.70
C MET A 62 8.54 -9.69 -15.00
N THR A 63 7.83 -10.33 -14.07
CA THR A 63 7.35 -11.73 -14.24
C THR A 63 5.98 -11.83 -14.90
N GLY A 64 5.40 -10.73 -15.39
CA GLY A 64 4.08 -10.72 -16.03
C GLY A 64 2.90 -10.98 -15.08
N ARG A 65 3.13 -11.02 -13.77
CA ARG A 65 2.13 -11.34 -12.72
C ARG A 65 1.15 -10.21 -12.43
N LEU A 66 1.30 -9.04 -13.05
CA LEU A 66 0.32 -7.94 -13.00
C LEU A 66 -0.84 -8.12 -13.99
N GLY A 67 -0.71 -9.05 -14.93
CA GLY A 67 -1.73 -9.34 -15.94
C GLY A 67 -1.48 -8.66 -17.28
N ALA A 68 -2.24 -9.11 -18.29
CA ALA A 68 -1.97 -8.80 -19.69
C ALA A 68 -2.64 -7.51 -20.21
N THR A 69 -3.42 -6.79 -19.40
CA THR A 69 -4.10 -5.56 -19.82
C THR A 69 -3.89 -4.43 -18.83
N PRO A 70 -3.91 -3.16 -19.26
CA PRO A 70 -3.72 -2.01 -18.36
C PRO A 70 -4.67 -2.01 -17.16
N ALA A 71 -5.95 -2.36 -17.36
CA ALA A 71 -6.91 -2.46 -16.26
C ALA A 71 -6.57 -3.55 -15.24
N ARG A 72 -6.12 -4.73 -15.71
CA ARG A 72 -5.69 -5.81 -14.81
C ARG A 72 -4.42 -5.42 -14.06
N GLN A 73 -3.48 -4.75 -14.72
CA GLN A 73 -2.26 -4.24 -14.10
C GLN A 73 -2.55 -3.21 -13.02
N ALA A 74 -3.45 -2.25 -13.28
CA ALA A 74 -3.87 -1.26 -12.29
C ALA A 74 -4.55 -1.94 -11.09
N LYS A 75 -5.47 -2.87 -11.33
CA LYS A 75 -6.14 -3.62 -10.26
C LYS A 75 -5.17 -4.45 -9.41
N ALA A 76 -4.22 -5.15 -10.05
CA ALA A 76 -3.20 -5.93 -9.37
C ALA A 76 -2.26 -5.04 -8.54
N THR A 77 -1.94 -3.85 -9.04
CA THR A 77 -1.12 -2.85 -8.34
C THR A 77 -1.83 -2.31 -7.10
N ILE A 78 -3.10 -1.93 -7.22
CA ILE A 78 -3.90 -1.48 -6.07
C ILE A 78 -4.03 -2.60 -5.03
N ALA A 79 -4.34 -3.83 -5.45
CA ALA A 79 -4.45 -4.97 -4.55
C ALA A 79 -3.14 -5.25 -3.80
N HIS A 80 -1.99 -5.12 -4.49
CA HIS A 80 -0.66 -5.25 -3.89
C HIS A 80 -0.43 -4.22 -2.78
N TYR A 81 -0.65 -2.93 -3.07
CA TYR A 81 -0.48 -1.88 -2.07
C TYR A 81 -1.47 -1.97 -0.92
N ARG A 82 -2.71 -2.37 -1.17
CA ARG A 82 -3.71 -2.60 -0.11
C ARG A 82 -3.29 -3.71 0.85
N LYS A 83 -2.69 -4.80 0.35
CA LYS A 83 -2.12 -5.85 1.19
C LYS A 83 -0.99 -5.31 2.08
N ALA A 84 -0.09 -4.51 1.52
CA ALA A 84 1.01 -3.88 2.25
C ALA A 84 0.50 -2.88 3.32
N VAL A 85 -0.40 -1.96 2.95
CA VAL A 85 -1.03 -1.00 3.88
C VAL A 85 -1.79 -1.73 4.98
N GLY A 86 -2.54 -2.79 4.65
CA GLY A 86 -3.26 -3.60 5.63
C GLY A 86 -2.33 -4.30 6.63
N ARG A 87 -1.16 -4.77 6.19
CA ARG A 87 -0.11 -5.31 7.08
C ARG A 87 0.40 -4.25 8.05
N ASN A 88 0.72 -3.06 7.54
CA ASN A 88 1.22 -1.94 8.34
C ASN A 88 0.17 -1.50 9.37
N ARG A 89 -1.09 -1.37 8.94
CA ARG A 89 -2.22 -1.04 9.83
C ARG A 89 -2.39 -2.06 10.95
N ARG A 90 -2.29 -3.36 10.65
CA ARG A 90 -2.38 -4.41 11.69
C ARG A 90 -1.21 -4.34 12.67
N ARG A 91 0.00 -4.06 12.19
CA ARG A 91 1.19 -3.91 13.05
C ARG A 91 1.07 -2.70 13.96
N LEU A 92 0.72 -1.54 13.42
CA LEU A 92 0.56 -0.28 14.15
C LEU A 92 -0.61 -0.29 15.14
N ARG A 93 -1.56 -1.22 15.02
CA ARG A 93 -2.62 -1.40 16.02
C ARG A 93 -2.19 -2.26 17.21
N LYS A 94 -1.06 -2.96 17.11
CA LYS A 94 -0.57 -3.90 18.13
C LYS A 94 0.56 -3.33 18.98
N GLY A 95 1.14 -2.19 18.61
CA GLY A 95 2.22 -1.53 19.34
C GLY A 95 2.33 -0.08 18.92
#